data_AF-A0A512UK78-F1
#
_entry.id   AF-A0A512UK78-F1
#
_cell.length_a   1.000
_cell.length_b   1.000
_cell.length_c   1.000
_cell.angle_alpha   90.00
_cell.angle_beta   90.00
_cell.angle_gamma   90.00
#
_symmetry.space_group_name_H-M   'P 1'
#
loop_
_entity.id
_entity.type
_entity.pdbx_description
1 polymer ?
#
loop_
_entity_poly.entity_id
_entity_poly.type
_entity_poly.pdbx_seq_one_letter_code
_entity_poly.pdbx_strand_id
1 'polypeptide(L)'
;MSDPNWNRGFYYEKVPPHIGMKLAREIATVTYRSGPEWESRFGRIRADDSKPVAFCPDFLVETYLDHAGEKFCLEYDANSLLYVSKAMDMFDLGIANRTKANQKRAQAERASIEKQEELSGEKNHATNVRAKPYPEKNTVDTVTQEESLNDLVEGLKKISHKDILVVGVESDILFPVWQQREIASSLRETSPRKDNIQYFELGNEISNYGHDTFLLSLDDFGPRVKNFLDQ
;
A
#
# COMPACT_ATOMS: atom_id res chain seq x y z
N MET A 1 10.79 6.61 14.27
CA MET A 1 11.74 5.80 13.51
C MET A 1 12.65 5.13 14.50
N SER A 2 12.40 3.83 14.75
CA SER A 2 12.87 3.13 15.95
C SER A 2 14.20 2.40 15.77
N ASP A 3 14.61 2.15 14.52
CA ASP A 3 15.90 1.53 14.23
C ASP A 3 17.03 2.57 14.35
N PRO A 4 18.03 2.35 15.24
CA PRO A 4 19.12 3.28 15.46
C PRO A 4 20.03 3.46 14.23
N ASN A 5 20.11 2.46 13.36
CA ASN A 5 20.97 2.46 12.19
C ASN A 5 20.40 3.26 11.02
N TRP A 6 19.11 3.66 11.05
CA TRP A 6 18.52 4.43 9.96
C TRP A 6 19.15 5.82 9.81
N ASN A 7 19.69 6.40 10.89
CA ASN A 7 20.45 7.66 10.86
C ASN A 7 19.79 8.78 10.01
N ARG A 8 18.48 9.00 10.21
CA ARG A 8 17.66 9.99 9.45
C ARG A 8 17.70 9.81 7.92
N GLY A 9 17.92 8.60 7.44
CA GLY A 9 18.02 8.26 6.02
C GLY A 9 19.45 8.25 5.48
N PHE A 10 20.45 8.61 6.28
CA PHE A 10 21.86 8.63 5.87
C PHE A 10 22.61 7.39 6.38
N TYR A 11 22.19 6.21 5.94
CA TYR A 11 22.79 4.93 6.35
C TYR A 11 23.64 4.24 5.27
N TYR A 12 23.70 4.78 4.03
CA TYR A 12 24.34 4.11 2.89
C TYR A 12 25.83 3.80 3.07
N GLU A 13 26.55 4.58 3.89
CA GLU A 13 27.97 4.35 4.22
C GLU A 13 28.16 3.60 5.55
N LYS A 14 27.07 3.14 6.16
CA LYS A 14 27.03 2.53 7.50
C LYS A 14 26.23 1.22 7.45
N VAL A 15 26.04 0.62 8.61
CA VAL A 15 25.13 -0.52 8.77
C VAL A 15 23.71 -0.07 8.42
N PRO A 16 22.98 -0.76 7.51
CA PRO A 16 21.61 -0.41 7.19
C PRO A 16 20.64 -0.75 8.35
N PRO A 17 19.44 -0.15 8.39
CA PRO A 17 18.42 -0.39 9.42
C PRO A 17 17.69 -1.74 9.26
N HIS A 18 18.45 -2.82 9.39
CA HIS A 18 17.98 -4.19 9.14
C HIS A 18 16.85 -4.61 10.08
N ILE A 19 16.93 -4.25 11.37
CA ILE A 19 15.96 -4.70 12.38
C ILE A 19 14.60 -4.05 12.12
N GLY A 20 14.58 -2.75 11.85
CA GLY A 20 13.36 -2.00 11.53
C GLY A 20 12.72 -2.47 10.22
N MET A 21 13.53 -2.76 9.21
CA MET A 21 13.04 -3.28 7.93
C MET A 21 12.45 -4.69 8.05
N LYS A 22 13.14 -5.58 8.77
CA LYS A 22 12.68 -6.96 9.02
C LYS A 22 11.32 -6.94 9.71
N LEU A 23 11.21 -6.21 10.81
CA LEU A 23 9.96 -6.07 11.57
C LEU A 23 8.83 -5.47 10.72
N ALA A 24 9.12 -4.43 9.93
CA ALA A 24 8.12 -3.84 9.04
C ALA A 24 7.60 -4.86 8.02
N ARG A 25 8.50 -5.69 7.47
CA ARG A 25 8.13 -6.73 6.51
C ARG A 25 7.34 -7.88 7.15
N GLU A 26 7.69 -8.30 8.35
CA GLU A 26 6.96 -9.33 9.09
C GLU A 26 5.51 -8.89 9.33
N ILE A 27 5.31 -7.67 9.86
CA ILE A 27 3.98 -7.08 10.07
C ILE A 27 3.20 -7.03 8.75
N ALA A 28 3.82 -6.52 7.69
CA ALA A 28 3.17 -6.41 6.40
C ALA A 28 2.78 -7.78 5.82
N THR A 29 3.65 -8.78 5.95
CA THR A 29 3.39 -10.14 5.44
C THR A 29 2.19 -10.76 6.14
N VAL A 30 2.04 -10.57 7.45
CA VAL A 30 0.85 -11.02 8.19
C VAL A 30 -0.42 -10.40 7.62
N THR A 31 -0.40 -9.11 7.26
CA THR A 31 -1.57 -8.42 6.70
C THR A 31 -1.89 -8.76 5.25
N TYR A 32 -0.94 -9.29 4.49
CA TYR A 32 -1.16 -9.62 3.07
C TYR A 32 -1.93 -10.92 2.87
N ARG A 33 -1.99 -11.77 3.89
CA ARG A 33 -2.63 -13.09 3.81
C ARG A 33 -3.78 -13.23 4.80
N SER A 34 -4.67 -14.17 4.53
CA SER A 34 -5.84 -14.37 5.39
C SER A 34 -5.50 -15.23 6.62
N GLY A 35 -6.19 -14.98 7.73
CA GLY A 35 -6.07 -15.79 8.94
C GLY A 35 -6.30 -17.30 8.72
N PRO A 36 -7.35 -17.72 7.98
CA PRO A 36 -7.55 -19.13 7.64
C PRO A 36 -6.38 -19.78 6.90
N GLU A 37 -5.71 -19.05 6.01
CA GLU A 37 -4.51 -19.55 5.30
C GLU A 37 -3.33 -19.74 6.26
N TRP A 38 -3.10 -18.81 7.18
CA TRP A 38 -2.08 -18.94 8.23
C TRP A 38 -2.31 -20.16 9.13
N GLU A 39 -3.55 -20.35 9.60
CA GLU A 39 -3.91 -21.49 10.45
C GLU A 39 -3.73 -22.81 9.71
N SER A 40 -4.20 -22.89 8.46
CA SER A 40 -4.08 -24.12 7.66
C SER A 40 -2.63 -24.49 7.34
N ARG A 41 -1.74 -23.51 7.15
CA ARG A 41 -0.34 -23.78 6.75
C ARG A 41 0.58 -24.07 7.91
N PHE A 42 0.37 -23.41 9.05
CA PHE A 42 1.30 -23.46 10.17
C PHE A 42 0.65 -23.94 11.46
N GLY A 43 -0.59 -23.53 11.73
CA GLY A 43 -1.27 -23.79 12.99
C GLY A 43 -0.37 -23.51 14.20
N ARG A 44 -0.21 -24.50 15.07
CA ARG A 44 0.65 -24.43 16.27
C ARG A 44 1.94 -25.25 16.15
N ILE A 45 2.37 -25.54 14.92
CA ILE A 45 3.55 -26.37 14.66
C ILE A 45 4.82 -25.63 15.10
N ARG A 46 5.63 -26.25 15.97
CA ARG A 46 6.95 -25.73 16.33
C ARG A 46 7.97 -26.08 15.25
N ALA A 47 8.98 -25.23 15.08
CA ALA A 47 10.08 -25.47 14.16
C ALA A 47 10.96 -26.65 14.62
N ASP A 48 11.11 -26.82 15.94
CA ASP A 48 11.82 -27.94 16.56
C ASP A 48 11.24 -28.27 17.95
N ASP A 49 10.42 -29.32 18.03
CA ASP A 49 9.77 -29.75 19.27
C ASP A 49 10.76 -30.22 20.35
N SER A 50 11.98 -30.60 19.97
CA SER A 50 12.99 -31.12 20.91
C SER A 50 13.67 -30.01 21.73
N LYS A 51 13.59 -28.76 21.27
CA LYS A 51 14.23 -27.61 21.93
C LYS A 51 13.37 -27.05 23.06
N PRO A 52 13.99 -26.51 24.13
CA PRO A 52 13.26 -25.79 25.16
C PRO A 52 12.64 -24.51 24.58
N VAL A 53 11.54 -24.06 25.19
CA VAL A 53 10.87 -22.80 24.83
C VAL A 53 11.83 -21.64 25.01
N ALA A 54 11.91 -20.77 23.99
CA ALA A 54 12.79 -19.61 23.96
C ALA A 54 12.04 -18.35 23.52
N PHE A 55 12.61 -17.17 23.77
CA PHE A 55 12.10 -15.87 23.30
C PHE A 55 12.65 -15.50 21.91
N CYS A 56 13.03 -16.49 21.12
CA CYS A 56 13.39 -16.39 19.71
C CYS A 56 12.35 -17.17 18.88
N PRO A 57 12.35 -17.07 17.54
CA PRO A 57 11.45 -17.84 16.70
C PRO A 57 11.48 -19.34 17.09
N ASP A 58 10.33 -19.85 17.52
CA ASP A 58 10.12 -21.23 18.00
C ASP A 58 9.01 -21.92 17.19
N PHE A 59 8.00 -21.17 16.75
CA PHE A 59 6.96 -21.66 15.85
C PHE A 59 7.40 -21.61 14.38
N LEU A 60 6.85 -22.52 13.57
CA LEU A 60 7.15 -22.57 12.14
C LEU A 60 6.72 -21.27 11.43
N VAL A 61 5.61 -20.67 11.85
CA VAL A 61 5.15 -19.37 11.34
C VAL A 61 6.15 -18.25 11.65
N GLU A 62 6.73 -18.23 12.85
CA GLU A 62 7.72 -17.24 13.24
C GLU A 62 8.99 -17.39 12.40
N THR A 63 9.46 -18.63 12.21
CA THR A 63 10.63 -18.91 11.36
C THR A 63 10.38 -18.51 9.89
N TYR A 64 9.16 -18.72 9.39
CA TYR A 64 8.77 -18.31 8.05
C TYR A 64 8.78 -16.77 7.88
N LEU A 65 8.18 -16.05 8.82
CA LEU A 65 8.15 -14.59 8.83
C LEU A 65 9.56 -14.01 8.96
N ASP A 66 10.37 -14.59 9.85
CA ASP A 66 11.76 -14.21 10.09
C ASP A 66 12.59 -14.31 8.80
N HIS A 67 12.53 -15.45 8.11
CA HIS A 67 13.18 -15.66 6.83
C HIS A 67 12.66 -14.71 5.73
N ALA A 68 11.35 -14.49 5.65
CA ALA A 68 10.76 -13.56 4.68
C ALA A 68 11.20 -12.10 4.92
N GLY A 69 11.32 -11.71 6.19
CA GLY A 69 11.84 -10.41 6.59
C GLY A 69 13.31 -10.23 6.26
N GLU A 70 14.16 -11.22 6.56
CA GLU A 70 15.59 -11.19 6.23
C GLU A 70 15.83 -11.08 4.73
N LYS A 71 15.12 -11.88 3.93
CA LYS A 71 15.22 -11.81 2.48
C LYS A 71 14.88 -10.41 1.95
N PHE A 72 13.80 -9.80 2.46
CA PHE A 72 13.37 -8.48 2.02
C PHE A 72 14.39 -7.39 2.34
N CYS A 73 15.06 -7.46 3.49
CA CYS A 73 16.10 -6.50 3.86
C CYS A 73 17.31 -6.50 2.92
N LEU A 74 17.56 -7.60 2.20
CA LEU A 74 18.64 -7.70 1.21
C LEU A 74 18.23 -7.17 -0.17
N GLU A 75 16.93 -7.13 -0.46
CA GLU A 75 16.39 -6.83 -1.78
C GLU A 75 15.81 -5.41 -1.90
N TYR A 76 15.51 -4.75 -0.78
CA TYR A 76 14.80 -3.47 -0.76
C TYR A 76 15.51 -2.38 0.06
N ASP A 77 15.32 -1.12 -0.33
CA ASP A 77 15.91 0.04 0.36
C ASP A 77 14.93 0.65 1.39
N ALA A 78 15.42 0.95 2.60
CA ALA A 78 14.59 1.48 3.68
C ALA A 78 13.99 2.84 3.37
N ASN A 79 14.74 3.76 2.74
CA ASN A 79 14.21 5.07 2.38
C ASN A 79 13.13 4.94 1.31
N SER A 80 13.37 4.15 0.26
CA SER A 80 12.37 3.82 -0.77
C SER A 80 11.08 3.28 -0.15
N LEU A 81 11.17 2.36 0.81
CA LEU A 81 10.01 1.82 1.52
C LEU A 81 9.19 2.93 2.19
N LEU A 82 9.83 3.86 2.89
CA LEU A 82 9.14 4.96 3.56
C LEU A 82 8.43 5.89 2.58
N TYR A 83 9.08 6.22 1.47
CA TYR A 83 8.48 7.10 0.46
C TYR A 83 7.27 6.45 -0.21
N VAL A 84 7.38 5.17 -0.58
CA VAL A 84 6.27 4.43 -1.20
C VAL A 84 5.13 4.24 -0.20
N SER A 85 5.42 3.77 1.01
CA SER A 85 4.40 3.59 2.06
C SER A 85 3.70 4.91 2.38
N LYS A 86 4.43 6.02 2.51
CA LYS A 86 3.82 7.31 2.77
C LYS A 86 2.99 7.82 1.60
N ALA A 87 3.40 7.53 0.36
CA ALA A 87 2.61 7.86 -0.83
C ALA A 87 1.30 7.07 -0.89
N MET A 88 1.31 5.79 -0.48
CA MET A 88 0.11 4.97 -0.37
C MET A 88 -0.87 5.55 0.67
N ASP A 89 -0.38 5.89 1.87
CA ASP A 89 -1.23 6.46 2.94
C ASP A 89 -1.83 7.83 2.57
N MET A 90 -1.13 8.61 1.76
CA MET A 90 -1.57 9.94 1.33
C MET A 90 -2.41 9.92 0.06
N PHE A 91 -2.62 8.74 -0.53
CA PHE A 91 -3.36 8.60 -1.77
C PHE A 91 -4.85 8.80 -1.54
N ASP A 92 -5.46 9.66 -2.37
CA ASP A 92 -6.89 9.92 -2.37
C ASP A 92 -7.30 10.38 -3.77
N LEU A 93 -8.31 9.69 -4.34
CA LEU A 93 -8.85 9.88 -5.69
C LEU A 93 -9.87 11.01 -5.80
N GLY A 94 -10.32 11.54 -4.66
CA GLY A 94 -11.29 12.62 -4.56
C GLY A 94 -10.89 13.87 -5.36
N ILE A 95 -11.89 14.58 -5.89
CA ILE A 95 -11.66 15.79 -6.69
C ILE A 95 -10.96 16.88 -5.86
N ALA A 96 -11.29 17.01 -4.58
CA ALA A 96 -10.64 17.98 -3.69
C ALA A 96 -9.14 17.70 -3.56
N ASN A 97 -8.74 16.45 -3.28
CA ASN A 97 -7.33 16.08 -3.14
C ASN A 97 -6.58 16.23 -4.47
N ARG A 98 -7.17 15.79 -5.58
CA ARG A 98 -6.57 15.94 -6.92
C ARG A 98 -6.33 17.41 -7.27
N THR A 99 -7.27 18.28 -6.96
CA THR A 99 -7.15 19.73 -7.21
C THR A 99 -6.01 20.32 -6.40
N LYS A 100 -5.93 19.99 -5.11
CA LYS A 100 -4.80 20.38 -4.24
C LYS A 100 -3.46 19.89 -4.78
N ALA A 101 -3.39 18.64 -5.23
CA ALA A 101 -2.17 18.04 -5.79
C ALA A 101 -1.74 18.75 -7.08
N ASN A 102 -2.66 19.06 -7.99
CA ASN A 102 -2.37 19.78 -9.22
C ASN A 102 -1.89 21.22 -8.95
N GLN A 103 -2.49 21.91 -7.97
CA GLN A 103 -2.04 23.25 -7.56
C GLN A 103 -0.62 23.21 -7.01
N LYS A 104 -0.31 22.26 -6.10
CA LYS A 104 1.04 22.07 -5.56
C LYS A 104 2.05 21.75 -6.66
N ARG A 105 1.69 20.90 -7.62
CA ARG A 105 2.54 20.58 -8.77
C ARG A 105 2.82 21.83 -9.60
N ALA A 106 1.79 22.59 -9.98
CA ALA A 106 1.97 23.81 -10.77
C ALA A 106 2.82 24.87 -10.04
N GLN A 107 2.68 24.99 -8.71
CA GLN A 107 3.53 25.86 -7.90
C GLN A 107 4.99 25.40 -7.89
N ALA A 108 5.24 24.10 -7.72
CA ALA A 108 6.58 23.54 -7.73
C ALA A 108 7.27 23.67 -9.10
N GLU A 109 6.54 23.46 -10.19
CA GLU A 109 7.02 23.65 -11.56
C GLU A 109 7.43 25.10 -11.80
N ARG A 110 6.59 26.08 -11.42
CA ARG A 110 6.93 27.51 -11.51
C ARG A 110 8.18 27.87 -10.71
N ALA A 111 8.25 27.45 -9.45
CA ALA A 111 9.41 27.70 -8.60
C ALA A 111 10.70 27.03 -9.12
N SER A 112 10.58 25.88 -9.81
CA SER A 112 11.73 25.21 -10.42
C SER A 112 12.29 25.96 -11.63
N ILE A 113 11.40 26.57 -12.43
CA ILE A 113 11.76 27.40 -13.59
C ILE A 113 12.45 28.69 -13.08
N GLU A 114 11.89 29.34 -12.06
CA GLU A 114 12.48 30.53 -11.44
C GLU A 114 13.86 30.26 -10.82
N LYS A 115 14.07 29.08 -10.20
CA LYS A 115 15.37 28.69 -9.62
C LYS A 115 16.43 28.28 -10.64
N GLN A 116 16.08 27.94 -11.89
CA GLN A 116 17.08 27.63 -12.91
C GLN A 116 17.90 28.87 -13.33
N GLU A 117 17.44 30.08 -13.02
CA GLU A 117 18.18 31.33 -13.28
C GLU A 117 19.24 31.65 -12.20
N GLU A 118 19.22 30.99 -11.03
CA GLU A 118 20.12 31.26 -9.88
C GLU A 118 21.03 30.07 -9.50
N LEU A 119 21.60 29.36 -10.47
CA LEU A 119 22.50 28.21 -10.21
C LEU A 119 23.93 28.64 -9.82
N SER A 120 24.09 29.11 -8.58
CA SER A 120 25.39 29.08 -7.86
C SER A 120 25.17 29.04 -6.35
N GLY A 121 24.86 27.88 -5.79
CA GLY A 121 24.74 27.70 -4.34
C GLY A 121 24.65 26.23 -3.94
N GLU A 122 25.41 25.85 -2.91
CA GLU A 122 25.50 24.48 -2.39
C GLU A 122 24.12 23.89 -2.09
N LYS A 123 23.90 22.66 -2.58
CA LYS A 123 22.67 21.91 -2.34
C LYS A 123 22.64 21.46 -0.87
N ASN A 124 21.99 22.24 -0.01
CA ASN A 124 21.60 21.78 1.31
C ASN A 124 20.70 20.54 1.16
N HIS A 125 21.22 19.36 1.49
CA HIS A 125 20.46 18.12 1.59
C HIS A 125 19.53 18.16 2.82
N ALA A 126 18.49 18.99 2.77
CA ALA A 126 17.49 19.06 3.81
C ALA A 126 16.72 17.73 3.85
N THR A 127 16.84 17.00 4.96
CA THR A 127 16.01 15.82 5.21
C THR A 127 14.57 16.23 5.44
N ASN A 128 13.61 15.46 4.90
CA ASN A 128 12.19 15.56 5.26
C ASN A 128 11.88 15.16 6.72
N VAL A 129 12.92 14.82 7.50
CA VAL A 129 12.82 14.40 8.89
C VAL A 129 12.89 15.61 9.80
N ARG A 130 11.78 15.92 10.47
CA ARG A 130 11.70 17.03 11.41
C ARG A 130 12.42 16.71 12.73
N ALA A 131 13.10 17.70 13.30
CA ALA A 131 13.81 17.54 14.57
C ALA A 131 12.87 17.41 15.79
N LYS A 132 11.64 17.92 15.69
CA LYS A 132 10.61 17.83 16.74
C LYS A 132 9.31 17.26 16.15
N PRO A 133 8.56 16.42 16.90
CA PRO A 133 7.24 15.95 16.48
C PRO A 133 6.29 17.10 16.14
N TYR A 134 5.28 16.84 15.31
CA TYR A 134 4.21 17.80 15.10
C TYR A 134 3.44 17.98 16.42
N PRO A 135 3.08 19.22 16.79
CA PRO A 135 2.14 19.41 17.89
C PRO A 135 0.79 18.78 17.50
N GLU A 136 0.20 18.02 18.41
CA GLU A 136 -1.13 17.47 18.22
C GLU A 136 -2.12 18.61 18.00
N LYS A 137 -2.92 18.47 16.95
CA LYS A 137 -4.06 19.35 16.70
C LYS A 137 -5.31 18.54 16.94
N ASN A 138 -6.20 19.06 17.77
CA ASN A 138 -7.54 18.49 17.93
C ASN A 138 -8.38 18.91 16.73
N THR A 139 -8.19 18.21 15.61
CA THR A 139 -9.06 18.30 14.44
C THR A 139 -10.00 17.12 14.46
N VAL A 140 -11.31 17.39 14.42
CA VAL A 140 -12.32 16.36 14.20
C VAL A 140 -12.52 16.25 12.70
N ASP A 141 -12.62 15.03 12.17
CA ASP A 141 -13.08 14.85 10.79
C ASP A 141 -14.52 15.34 10.68
N THR A 142 -14.69 16.45 9.97
CA THR A 142 -15.99 17.08 9.75
C THR A 142 -16.67 16.59 8.47
N VAL A 143 -16.00 15.74 7.69
CA VAL A 143 -16.49 15.25 6.40
C VAL A 143 -17.36 14.03 6.63
N THR A 144 -18.60 14.09 6.15
CA THR A 144 -19.52 12.95 6.19
C THR A 144 -19.16 11.89 5.14
N GLN A 145 -19.62 10.65 5.33
CA GLN A 145 -19.39 9.57 4.35
C GLN A 145 -20.01 9.92 2.98
N GLU A 146 -21.17 10.57 2.96
CA GLU A 146 -21.85 10.98 1.73
C GLU A 146 -21.07 12.07 0.98
N GLU A 147 -20.52 13.06 1.69
CA GLU A 147 -19.64 14.07 1.08
C GLU A 147 -18.37 13.45 0.51
N SER A 148 -17.76 12.50 1.23
CA SER A 148 -16.57 11.78 0.75
C SER A 148 -16.87 10.97 -0.51
N LEU A 149 -18.03 10.30 -0.57
CA LEU A 149 -18.44 9.52 -1.73
C LEU A 149 -18.69 10.44 -2.94
N ASN A 150 -19.36 11.57 -2.74
CA ASN A 150 -19.58 12.55 -3.81
C ASN A 150 -18.25 13.13 -4.35
N ASP A 151 -17.28 13.41 -3.48
CA ASP A 151 -15.94 13.86 -3.89
C ASP A 151 -15.20 12.78 -4.72
N LEU A 152 -15.34 11.51 -4.35
CA LEU A 152 -14.80 10.36 -5.08
C LEU A 152 -15.44 10.19 -6.46
N VAL A 153 -16.77 10.24 -6.54
CA VAL A 153 -17.55 10.14 -7.78
C VAL A 153 -17.07 11.20 -8.78
N GLU A 154 -17.03 12.48 -8.38
CA GLU A 154 -16.51 13.55 -9.25
C GLU A 154 -15.01 13.39 -9.60
N GLY A 155 -14.22 12.82 -8.69
CA GLY A 155 -12.83 12.46 -8.94
C GLY A 155 -12.69 11.44 -10.09
N LEU A 156 -13.48 10.37 -10.04
CA LEU A 156 -13.45 9.22 -10.96
C LEU A 156 -14.04 9.51 -12.35
N LYS A 157 -14.94 10.49 -12.46
CA LYS A 157 -15.55 10.95 -13.73
C LYS A 157 -14.56 11.21 -14.86
N LYS A 158 -13.32 11.60 -14.53
CA LYS A 158 -12.27 11.84 -15.54
C LYS A 158 -11.80 10.56 -16.24
N ILE A 159 -11.91 9.40 -15.59
CA ILE A 159 -11.47 8.11 -16.13
C ILE A 159 -12.63 7.18 -16.49
N SER A 160 -13.86 7.51 -16.08
CA SER A 160 -15.05 6.67 -16.26
C SER A 160 -15.42 6.38 -17.72
N HIS A 161 -14.90 7.15 -18.69
CA HIS A 161 -15.10 6.89 -20.13
C HIS A 161 -14.28 5.71 -20.66
N LYS A 162 -13.24 5.26 -19.94
CA LYS A 162 -12.37 4.15 -20.33
C LYS A 162 -13.01 2.81 -20.01
N ASP A 163 -12.55 1.76 -20.69
CA ASP A 163 -12.86 0.39 -20.29
C ASP A 163 -12.03 0.04 -19.05
N ILE A 164 -12.69 -0.39 -17.97
CA ILE A 164 -12.06 -0.65 -16.67
C ILE A 164 -12.60 -1.96 -16.11
N LEU A 165 -11.68 -2.85 -15.73
CA LEU A 165 -11.95 -4.03 -14.92
C LEU A 165 -11.57 -3.74 -13.47
N VAL A 166 -12.53 -3.90 -12.57
CA VAL A 166 -12.32 -3.86 -11.12
C VAL A 166 -12.47 -5.28 -10.58
N VAL A 167 -11.49 -5.73 -9.79
CA VAL A 167 -11.51 -7.06 -9.16
C VAL A 167 -11.42 -6.89 -7.65
N GLY A 168 -12.36 -7.48 -6.92
CA GLY A 168 -12.38 -7.54 -5.46
C GLY A 168 -12.05 -8.95 -4.96
N VAL A 169 -11.43 -9.03 -3.78
CA VAL A 169 -11.12 -10.29 -3.09
C VAL A 169 -11.72 -10.24 -1.70
N GLU A 170 -12.59 -11.19 -1.37
CA GLU A 170 -13.32 -11.18 -0.09
C GLU A 170 -12.42 -11.43 1.11
N SER A 171 -11.36 -12.23 0.94
CA SER A 171 -10.40 -12.54 2.00
C SER A 171 -9.36 -11.43 2.24
N ASP A 172 -9.36 -10.35 1.44
CA ASP A 172 -8.42 -9.22 1.61
C ASP A 172 -8.82 -8.38 2.83
N ILE A 173 -7.91 -8.28 3.79
CA ILE A 173 -8.07 -7.47 5.00
C ILE A 173 -7.36 -6.11 4.90
N LEU A 174 -6.43 -5.95 3.95
CA LEU A 174 -5.66 -4.73 3.75
C LEU A 174 -6.46 -3.73 2.92
N PHE A 175 -7.09 -4.21 1.85
CA PHE A 175 -8.03 -3.45 1.02
C PHE A 175 -9.36 -4.21 0.94
N PRO A 176 -10.22 -4.10 1.95
CA PRO A 176 -11.42 -4.91 2.05
C PRO A 176 -12.33 -4.77 0.83
N VAL A 177 -12.97 -5.88 0.43
CA VAL A 177 -13.79 -6.01 -0.80
C VAL A 177 -14.78 -4.86 -1.06
N TRP A 178 -15.31 -4.25 0.02
CA TRP A 178 -16.24 -3.13 -0.10
C TRP A 178 -15.62 -1.90 -0.76
N GLN A 179 -14.31 -1.68 -0.63
CA GLN A 179 -13.60 -0.60 -1.31
C GLN A 179 -13.60 -0.80 -2.83
N GLN A 180 -13.41 -2.03 -3.31
CA GLN A 180 -13.49 -2.34 -4.74
C GLN A 180 -14.93 -2.24 -5.26
N ARG A 181 -15.93 -2.65 -4.45
CA ARG A 181 -17.36 -2.39 -4.75
C ARG A 181 -17.65 -0.90 -4.90
N GLU A 182 -17.13 -0.08 -4.00
CA GLU A 182 -17.29 1.37 -4.00
C GLU A 182 -16.69 2.00 -5.26
N ILE A 183 -15.46 1.61 -5.63
CA ILE A 183 -14.80 2.06 -6.87
C ILE A 183 -15.64 1.68 -8.10
N ALA A 184 -16.07 0.41 -8.20
CA ALA A 184 -16.85 -0.06 -9.33
C ALA A 184 -18.20 0.67 -9.45
N SER A 185 -18.87 0.90 -8.32
CA SER A 185 -20.17 1.60 -8.28
C SER A 185 -20.02 3.07 -8.68
N SER A 186 -19.01 3.76 -8.13
CA SER A 186 -18.71 5.15 -8.44
C SER A 186 -18.30 5.36 -9.91
N LEU A 187 -17.54 4.41 -10.48
CA LEU A 187 -17.20 4.41 -11.91
C LEU A 187 -18.44 4.20 -12.79
N ARG A 188 -19.34 3.28 -12.43
CA ARG A 188 -20.57 3.01 -13.18
C ARG A 188 -21.52 4.20 -13.17
N GLU A 189 -21.65 4.88 -12.04
CA GLU A 189 -22.50 6.07 -11.91
C GLU A 189 -22.03 7.22 -12.82
N THR A 190 -20.72 7.37 -12.97
CA THR A 190 -20.12 8.44 -13.77
C THR A 190 -19.81 8.05 -15.20
N SER A 191 -20.03 6.79 -15.58
CA SER A 191 -19.68 6.30 -16.91
C SER A 191 -20.70 6.74 -17.95
N PRO A 192 -20.26 7.24 -19.13
CA PRO A 192 -21.15 7.51 -20.24
C PRO A 192 -21.65 6.23 -20.94
N ARG A 193 -21.01 5.07 -20.68
CA ARG A 193 -21.35 3.76 -21.25
C ARG A 193 -21.80 2.82 -20.13
N LYS A 194 -22.76 1.94 -20.40
CA LYS A 194 -23.24 0.98 -19.38
C LYS A 194 -22.29 -0.21 -19.18
N ASP A 195 -21.55 -0.59 -20.22
CA ASP A 195 -20.87 -1.90 -20.27
C ASP A 195 -19.34 -1.81 -20.18
N ASN A 196 -18.76 -0.60 -20.11
CA ASN A 196 -17.31 -0.41 -20.05
C ASN A 196 -16.70 -0.67 -18.66
N ILE A 197 -17.52 -0.72 -17.60
CA ILE A 197 -17.07 -0.96 -16.23
C ILE A 197 -17.44 -2.38 -15.79
N GLN A 198 -16.47 -3.28 -15.89
CA GLN A 198 -16.59 -4.67 -15.45
C GLN A 198 -16.17 -4.81 -14.00
N TYR A 199 -16.92 -5.62 -13.26
CA TYR A 199 -16.64 -5.89 -11.85
C TYR A 199 -16.77 -7.37 -11.57
N PHE A 200 -15.79 -7.93 -10.87
CA PHE A 200 -15.77 -9.32 -10.47
C PHE A 200 -15.24 -9.46 -9.05
N GLU A 201 -15.82 -10.38 -8.29
CA GLU A 201 -15.42 -10.69 -6.93
C GLU A 201 -15.01 -12.14 -6.80
N LEU A 202 -13.91 -12.36 -6.09
CA LEU A 202 -13.48 -13.67 -5.65
C LEU A 202 -13.91 -13.87 -4.21
N GLY A 203 -14.83 -14.79 -4.02
CA GLY A 203 -15.28 -15.20 -2.68
C GLY A 203 -14.23 -16.04 -1.96
N ASN A 204 -14.39 -16.17 -0.65
CA ASN A 204 -13.51 -16.97 0.22
C ASN A 204 -13.45 -18.46 -0.19
N GLU A 205 -14.49 -18.97 -0.86
CA GLU A 205 -14.53 -20.34 -1.36
C GLU A 205 -13.50 -20.60 -2.47
N ILE A 206 -13.11 -19.54 -3.19
CA ILE A 206 -12.26 -19.59 -4.37
C ILE A 206 -10.81 -19.26 -3.98
N SER A 207 -10.59 -18.18 -3.22
CA SER A 207 -9.27 -17.84 -2.72
C SER A 207 -9.27 -17.33 -1.28
N ASN A 208 -8.43 -17.98 -0.48
CA ASN A 208 -8.12 -17.58 0.88
C ASN A 208 -6.72 -16.98 1.02
N TYR A 209 -6.09 -16.54 -0.06
CA TYR A 209 -4.74 -15.94 0.02
C TYR A 209 -4.74 -14.50 0.51
N GLY A 210 -5.89 -13.88 0.77
CA GLY A 210 -5.99 -12.49 1.17
C GLY A 210 -5.59 -11.53 0.07
N HIS A 211 -4.89 -10.45 0.43
CA HIS A 211 -4.38 -9.46 -0.52
C HIS A 211 -3.48 -10.10 -1.59
N ASP A 212 -2.63 -11.06 -1.22
CA ASP A 212 -1.71 -11.76 -2.15
C ASP A 212 -2.44 -12.61 -3.21
N THR A 213 -3.78 -12.71 -3.21
CA THR A 213 -4.53 -13.52 -4.18
C THR A 213 -4.19 -13.16 -5.63
N PHE A 214 -4.05 -11.87 -5.98
CA PHE A 214 -3.75 -11.49 -7.37
C PHE A 214 -2.34 -11.90 -7.83
N LEU A 215 -1.44 -12.25 -6.89
CA LEU A 215 -0.10 -12.78 -7.17
C LEU A 215 -0.08 -14.31 -7.16
N LEU A 216 -0.91 -14.94 -6.33
CA LEU A 216 -0.85 -16.37 -6.05
C LEU A 216 -1.89 -17.19 -6.83
N SER A 217 -3.11 -16.68 -6.99
CA SER A 217 -4.19 -17.38 -7.71
C SER A 217 -4.32 -16.91 -9.15
N LEU A 218 -3.30 -17.21 -9.95
CA LEU A 218 -3.26 -16.84 -11.37
C LEU A 218 -4.34 -17.55 -12.19
N ASP A 219 -4.78 -18.75 -11.79
CA ASP A 219 -5.82 -19.50 -12.48
C ASP A 219 -7.21 -18.86 -12.31
N ASP A 220 -7.46 -18.17 -11.20
CA ASP A 220 -8.71 -17.46 -10.95
C ASP A 220 -8.71 -16.03 -11.52
N PHE A 221 -7.57 -15.34 -11.44
CA PHE A 221 -7.40 -13.97 -11.94
C PHE A 221 -7.14 -13.92 -13.45
N GLY A 222 -6.27 -14.80 -13.96
CA GLY A 222 -5.75 -14.76 -15.32
C GLY A 222 -6.81 -14.80 -16.41
N PRO A 223 -7.78 -15.73 -16.37
CA PRO A 223 -8.85 -15.79 -17.37
C PRO A 223 -9.71 -14.51 -17.41
N ARG A 224 -9.93 -13.87 -16.26
CA ARG A 224 -10.71 -12.62 -16.17
C ARG A 224 -9.99 -11.45 -16.81
N VAL A 225 -8.70 -11.31 -16.51
CA VAL A 225 -7.85 -10.28 -17.11
C VAL A 225 -7.74 -10.51 -18.62
N LYS A 226 -7.49 -11.75 -19.06
CA LYS A 226 -7.43 -12.09 -20.49
C LYS A 226 -8.73 -11.73 -21.21
N ASN A 227 -9.88 -12.17 -20.69
CA ASN A 227 -11.18 -11.90 -21.31
C ASN A 227 -11.51 -10.40 -21.38
N PHE A 228 -10.94 -9.58 -20.50
CA PHE A 228 -11.10 -8.13 -20.54
C PHE A 228 -10.18 -7.48 -21.59
N LEU A 229 -8.94 -7.96 -21.73
CA LEU A 229 -7.97 -7.45 -22.69
C LEU A 229 -8.27 -7.85 -24.15
N ASP A 230 -8.95 -8.97 -24.36
CA ASP A 230 -9.30 -9.50 -25.69
C ASP A 230 -10.57 -8.83 -26.30
N GLN A 231 -11.17 -7.84 -25.62
CA GLN A 231 -12.40 -7.14 -26.05
C GLN A 231 -12.16 -6.00 -27.03
#